data_AF-A0A139KM66-F1
#
_entry.id   AF-A0A139KM66-F1
#
_cell.length_a   1.000
_cell.length_b   1.000
_cell.length_c   1.000
_cell.angle_alpha   90.00
_cell.angle_beta   90.00
_cell.angle_gamma   90.00
#
_symmetry.space_group_name_H-M   'P 1'
#
loop_
_entity.id
_entity.type
_entity.pdbx_description
1 polymer ?
#
loop_
_entity_poly.entity_id
_entity_poly.type
_entity_poly.pdbx_seq_one_letter_code
_entity_poly.pdbx_strand_id
1 'polypeptide(L)'
;MLSEVSDGIKLLRSFIAQSEKDRDELERAIKKSDRMKLRETAHRMQPSWDLLHTGDRLMAYRALLKDGTQDDTVVKEHTRQIMDYISTLIAEAEDEIKRQTNETENTDS
;
A
#
# COMPACT_ATOMS: atom_id res chain seq x y z
N MET A 1 11.57 -23.04 10.18
CA MET A 1 11.46 -23.16 8.71
C MET A 1 10.00 -23.21 8.26
N LEU A 2 9.25 -24.32 8.38
CA LEU A 2 7.84 -24.35 7.93
C LEU A 2 6.90 -23.36 8.66
N SER A 3 7.10 -23.16 9.97
CA SER A 3 6.33 -22.18 10.76
C SER A 3 6.64 -20.74 10.34
N GLU A 4 7.89 -20.43 10.03
CA GLU A 4 8.34 -19.09 9.61
C GLU A 4 7.79 -18.73 8.22
N VAL A 5 7.76 -19.70 7.29
CA VAL A 5 7.12 -19.53 5.97
C VAL A 5 5.60 -19.32 6.15
N SER A 6 4.95 -20.10 7.02
CA SER A 6 3.53 -19.94 7.31
C SER A 6 3.20 -18.55 7.87
N ASP A 7 4.02 -18.03 8.77
CA ASP A 7 3.81 -16.71 9.37
C ASP A 7 4.13 -15.57 8.40
N GLY A 8 5.14 -15.73 7.52
CA GLY A 8 5.42 -14.81 6.43
C GLY A 8 4.25 -14.68 5.43
N ILE A 9 3.67 -15.81 5.00
CA ILE A 9 2.50 -15.81 4.10
C ILE A 9 1.29 -15.13 4.75
N LYS A 10 1.03 -15.37 6.05
CA LYS A 10 -0.06 -14.68 6.78
C LYS A 10 0.16 -13.16 6.83
N LEU A 11 1.40 -12.72 7.03
CA LEU A 11 1.75 -11.30 7.05
C LEU A 11 1.49 -10.66 5.68
N LEU A 12 1.95 -11.29 4.60
CA LEU A 12 1.73 -10.81 3.23
C LEU A 12 0.24 -10.74 2.88
N ARG A 13 -0.56 -11.74 3.26
CA ARG A 13 -2.02 -11.71 3.06
C ARG A 13 -2.69 -10.56 3.83
N SER A 14 -2.25 -10.30 5.06
CA SER A 14 -2.76 -9.19 5.87
C SER A 14 -2.39 -7.83 5.25
N PHE A 15 -1.17 -7.73 4.71
CA PHE A 15 -0.70 -6.55 3.98
C PHE A 15 -1.54 -6.28 2.73
N ILE A 16 -1.84 -7.32 1.93
CA ILE A 16 -2.69 -7.21 0.73
C ILE A 16 -4.09 -6.70 1.12
N ALA A 17 -4.75 -7.36 2.07
CA ALA A 17 -6.12 -7.00 2.48
C ALA A 17 -6.21 -5.56 3.01
N GLN A 18 -5.21 -5.12 3.76
CA GLN A 18 -5.15 -3.73 4.25
C GLN A 18 -4.89 -2.74 3.11
N SER A 19 -4.00 -3.08 2.19
CA SER A 19 -3.66 -2.27 1.01
C SER A 19 -4.85 -2.07 0.07
N GLU A 20 -5.64 -3.12 -0.19
CA GLU A 20 -6.88 -3.03 -0.98
C GLU A 20 -7.87 -2.05 -0.33
N LYS A 21 -8.08 -2.17 0.99
CA LYS A 21 -8.96 -1.30 1.74
C LYS A 21 -8.51 0.16 1.71
N ASP A 22 -7.21 0.40 1.83
CA ASP A 22 -6.63 1.74 1.78
C ASP A 22 -6.77 2.35 0.38
N ARG A 23 -6.50 1.59 -0.69
CA ARG A 23 -6.71 2.02 -2.08
C ARG A 23 -8.16 2.42 -2.34
N ASP A 24 -9.10 1.60 -1.88
CA ASP A 24 -10.53 1.88 -1.97
C ASP A 24 -10.95 3.15 -1.20
N GLU A 25 -10.35 3.40 -0.03
CA GLU A 25 -10.60 4.62 0.76
C GLU A 25 -10.06 5.87 0.06
N LEU A 26 -8.87 5.78 -0.55
CA LEU A 26 -8.31 6.85 -1.38
C LEU A 26 -9.22 7.15 -2.58
N GLU A 27 -9.71 6.11 -3.26
CA GLU A 27 -10.59 6.27 -4.42
C GLU A 27 -11.91 6.96 -4.05
N ARG A 28 -12.50 6.61 -2.90
CA ARG A 28 -13.71 7.27 -2.39
C ARG A 28 -13.46 8.70 -1.95
N ALA A 29 -12.33 8.96 -1.28
CA ALA A 29 -11.98 10.29 -0.78
C ALA A 29 -11.68 11.27 -1.93
N ILE A 30 -10.96 10.84 -2.96
CA ILE A 30 -10.64 11.71 -4.10
C ILE A 30 -11.87 12.10 -4.92
N LYS A 31 -12.86 11.20 -5.05
CA LYS A 31 -14.16 11.51 -5.68
C LYS A 31 -14.94 12.60 -4.94
N LYS A 32 -14.66 12.80 -3.65
CA LYS A 32 -15.29 13.81 -2.78
C LYS A 32 -14.40 15.04 -2.53
N SER A 33 -13.20 15.09 -3.13
CA SER A 33 -12.16 16.07 -2.80
C SER A 33 -11.86 16.15 -1.29
N ASP A 34 -11.99 15.03 -0.57
CA ASP A 34 -11.82 14.96 0.88
C ASP A 34 -10.32 14.83 1.23
N ARG A 35 -9.63 15.97 1.22
CA ARG A 35 -8.18 16.04 1.49
C ARG A 35 -7.81 15.57 2.91
N MET A 36 -8.71 15.74 3.87
CA MET A 36 -8.49 15.25 5.24
C MET A 36 -8.45 13.73 5.23
N LYS A 37 -9.43 13.09 4.58
CA LYS A 37 -9.51 11.63 4.48
C LYS A 37 -8.36 11.01 3.68
N LEU A 38 -7.93 11.68 2.62
CA LEU A 38 -6.72 11.30 1.87
C LEU A 38 -5.48 11.31 2.79
N ARG A 39 -5.33 12.36 3.60
CA ARG A 39 -4.18 12.51 4.50
C ARG A 39 -4.19 11.49 5.64
N GLU A 40 -5.36 11.16 6.17
CA GLU A 40 -5.54 10.11 7.19
C GLU A 40 -5.18 8.73 6.64
N THR A 41 -5.68 8.41 5.44
CA THR A 41 -5.40 7.12 4.78
C THR A 41 -3.90 6.99 4.50
N ALA A 42 -3.28 8.03 3.95
CA ALA A 42 -1.84 8.08 3.74
C ALA A 42 -1.03 7.95 5.04
N HIS A 43 -1.52 8.53 6.14
CA HIS A 43 -0.85 8.38 7.44
C HIS A 43 -0.92 6.95 7.96
N ARG A 44 -2.06 6.26 7.79
CA ARG A 44 -2.26 4.87 8.24
C ARG A 44 -1.37 3.88 7.50
N MET A 45 -1.11 4.11 6.21
CA MET A 45 -0.22 3.27 5.41
C MET A 45 1.27 3.47 5.73
N GLN A 46 1.64 4.58 6.39
CA GLN A 46 3.02 4.99 6.63
C GLN A 46 3.89 3.86 7.24
N PRO A 47 3.48 3.17 8.33
CA PRO A 47 4.34 2.18 8.97
C PRO A 47 4.70 1.02 8.04
N SER A 48 3.74 0.54 7.24
CA SER A 48 3.99 -0.54 6.28
C SER A 48 4.95 -0.12 5.17
N TRP A 49 4.86 1.13 4.70
CA TRP A 49 5.74 1.62 3.64
C TRP A 49 7.12 1.99 4.16
N ASP A 50 7.25 2.40 5.42
CA ASP A 50 8.54 2.63 6.08
C ASP A 50 9.33 1.31 6.18
N LEU A 51 8.68 0.19 6.50
CA LEU A 51 9.29 -1.14 6.49
C LEU A 51 9.77 -1.57 5.10
N LEU A 52 9.08 -1.10 4.06
CA LEU A 52 9.45 -1.32 2.65
C LEU A 52 10.43 -0.26 2.11
N HIS A 53 10.95 0.64 2.96
CA HIS A 53 11.84 1.74 2.59
C HIS A 53 11.26 2.68 1.51
N THR A 54 9.93 2.82 1.47
CA THR A 54 9.20 3.62 0.48
C THR A 54 8.31 4.70 1.11
N GLY A 55 8.43 4.89 2.43
CA GLY A 55 7.65 5.84 3.23
C GLY A 55 7.74 7.31 2.80
N ASP A 56 8.87 7.72 2.21
CA ASP A 56 9.09 9.09 1.73
C ASP A 56 8.02 9.54 0.72
N ARG A 57 7.47 8.60 -0.07
CA ARG A 57 6.39 8.88 -1.02
C ARG A 57 5.12 9.34 -0.32
N LEU A 58 4.74 8.68 0.78
CA LEU A 58 3.59 9.07 1.58
C LEU A 58 3.84 10.36 2.35
N MET A 59 5.08 10.61 2.79
CA MET A 59 5.43 11.88 3.43
C MET A 59 5.24 13.05 2.47
N ALA A 60 5.77 12.94 1.24
CA ALA A 60 5.63 13.96 0.21
C ALA A 60 4.15 14.20 -0.15
N TYR A 61 3.38 13.13 -0.34
CA TYR A 61 1.96 13.23 -0.64
C TYR A 61 1.16 13.89 0.50
N ARG A 62 1.43 13.56 1.77
CA ARG A 62 0.78 14.19 2.93
C ARG A 62 1.16 15.65 3.09
N ALA A 63 2.39 16.04 2.77
CA ALA A 63 2.82 17.44 2.75
C ALA A 63 2.05 18.24 1.70
N LEU A 64 1.90 17.68 0.49
CA LEU A 64 1.10 18.26 -0.59
C LEU A 64 -0.36 18.46 -0.17
N LEU A 65 -0.97 17.46 0.47
CA LEU A 65 -2.35 17.56 0.98
C LEU A 65 -2.51 18.59 2.09
N LYS A 66 -1.49 18.78 2.94
CA LYS A 66 -1.51 19.73 4.06
C LYS A 66 -1.38 21.18 3.59
N ASP A 67 -0.55 21.43 2.59
CA ASP A 67 -0.29 22.77 2.05
C ASP A 67 -1.58 23.45 1.58
N GLY A 68 -2.49 22.68 0.98
CA GLY A 68 -3.84 23.17 0.65
C GLY A 68 -3.88 24.14 -0.54
N THR A 69 -2.75 24.66 -1.00
CA THR A 69 -2.68 25.62 -2.13
C THR A 69 -2.76 24.95 -3.50
N GLN A 70 -2.48 23.65 -3.56
CA GLN A 70 -2.49 22.89 -4.81
C GLN A 70 -3.91 22.75 -5.38
N ASP A 71 -4.02 22.81 -6.70
CA ASP A 71 -5.28 22.55 -7.42
C ASP A 71 -5.73 21.09 -7.25
N ASP A 72 -7.04 20.88 -7.30
CA ASP A 72 -7.66 19.56 -7.23
C ASP A 72 -7.16 18.61 -8.34
N THR A 73 -6.77 19.15 -9.50
CA THR A 73 -6.16 18.35 -10.58
C THR A 73 -4.83 17.74 -10.15
N VAL A 74 -3.97 18.54 -9.48
CA VAL A 74 -2.67 18.09 -8.96
C VAL A 74 -2.88 17.05 -7.86
N VAL A 75 -3.83 17.29 -6.95
CA VAL A 75 -4.18 16.33 -5.90
C VAL A 75 -4.67 15.01 -6.48
N LYS A 76 -5.51 15.05 -7.52
CA LYS A 76 -6.00 13.84 -8.22
C LYS A 76 -4.88 13.02 -8.83
N GLU A 77 -3.95 13.68 -9.51
CA GLU A 77 -2.80 13.02 -10.14
C GLU A 77 -1.92 12.33 -9.10
N HIS A 78 -1.53 13.03 -8.04
CA HIS A 78 -0.73 12.41 -6.98
C HIS A 78 -1.48 11.29 -6.25
N THR A 79 -2.78 11.43 -6.04
CA THR A 79 -3.59 10.37 -5.44
C THR A 79 -3.60 9.13 -6.33
N ARG A 80 -3.70 9.31 -7.65
CA ARG A 80 -3.63 8.22 -8.62
C ARG A 80 -2.28 7.50 -8.57
N GLN A 81 -1.17 8.25 -8.54
CA GLN A 81 0.18 7.68 -8.42
C GLN A 81 0.34 6.82 -7.15
N ILE A 82 -0.23 7.27 -6.02
CA ILE A 82 -0.25 6.48 -4.79
C ILE A 82 -1.07 5.19 -4.97
N MET A 83 -2.27 5.26 -5.56
CA MET A 83 -3.11 4.07 -5.80
C MET A 83 -2.48 3.08 -6.79
N ASP A 84 -1.81 3.57 -7.82
CA ASP A 84 -1.09 2.75 -8.79
C ASP A 84 0.07 2.02 -8.09
N TYR A 85 0.81 2.72 -7.23
CA TYR A 85 1.88 2.09 -6.46
C TYR A 85 1.36 1.07 -5.43
N ILE A 86 0.23 1.31 -4.77
CA ILE A 86 -0.44 0.29 -3.94
C ILE A 86 -0.73 -0.98 -4.77
N SER A 87 -1.18 -0.80 -6.01
CA SER A 87 -1.49 -1.93 -6.90
C SER A 87 -0.23 -2.73 -7.24
N THR A 88 0.91 -2.05 -7.44
CA THR A 88 2.22 -2.70 -7.59
C THR A 88 2.62 -3.50 -6.35
N LEU A 89 2.51 -2.91 -5.16
CA LEU A 89 2.85 -3.58 -3.90
C LEU A 89 1.98 -4.83 -3.64
N ILE A 90 0.70 -4.78 -4.00
CA ILE A 90 -0.20 -5.95 -3.92
C ILE A 90 0.30 -7.05 -4.84
N ALA A 91 0.59 -6.73 -6.11
CA ALA A 91 1.07 -7.72 -7.08
C ALA A 91 2.41 -8.36 -6.64
N GLU A 92 3.34 -7.56 -6.12
CA GLU A 92 4.62 -8.06 -5.57
C GLU A 92 4.40 -9.00 -4.37
N ALA A 93 3.48 -8.66 -3.46
CA ALA A 93 3.15 -9.51 -2.33
C ALA A 93 2.46 -10.83 -2.76
N GLU A 94 1.60 -10.79 -3.78
CA GLU A 94 0.98 -11.99 -4.35
C GLU A 94 2.01 -12.92 -5.00
N ASP A 95 2.97 -12.36 -5.74
CA ASP A 95 4.02 -13.15 -6.38
C ASP A 95 4.99 -13.75 -5.35
N GLU A 96 5.29 -13.03 -4.26
CA GLU A 96 6.08 -13.56 -3.16
C GLU A 96 5.37 -14.73 -2.43
N ILE A 97 4.05 -14.65 -2.23
CA ILE A 97 3.27 -15.78 -1.69
C ILE A 97 3.38 -17.01 -2.60
N LYS A 98 3.27 -16.83 -3.93
CA LYS A 98 3.42 -17.94 -4.89
C LYS A 98 4.82 -18.55 -4.82
N ARG A 99 5.85 -17.72 -4.75
CA ARG A 99 7.25 -18.17 -4.64
C ARG A 99 7.49 -19.01 -3.39
N GLN A 100 7.08 -18.51 -2.22
CA GLN A 100 7.26 -19.23 -0.95
C GLN A 100 6.50 -20.56 -0.91
N THR A 101 5.31 -20.62 -1.53
CA THR A 101 4.52 -21.86 -1.60
C THR A 101 5.22 -22.90 -2.49
N ASN A 102 5.71 -22.51 -3.66
CA ASN A 102 6.41 -23.41 -4.59
C ASN A 102 7.77 -23.88 -4.06
N GLU A 103 8.46 -23.05 -3.25
CA GLU A 103 9.72 -23.43 -2.59
C GLU A 103 9.50 -24.50 -1.53
N THR A 104 8.41 -24.44 -0.75
CA THR A 104 8.10 -25.47 0.24
C THR A 104 7.77 -26.83 -0.37
N GLU A 105 7.17 -26.86 -1.57
CA GLU A 105 6.83 -28.11 -2.27
C GLU A 105 8.06 -28.84 -2.85
N ASN A 106 9.16 -28.12 -3.15
CA ASN A 106 10.37 -28.71 -3.75
C ASN A 106 11.39 -29.24 -2.74
N THR A 107 11.32 -28.84 -1.46
CA THR A 107 12.26 -29.30 -0.41
C THR A 107 11.82 -30.57 0.34
N ASP A 108 10.61 -31.08 0.07
CA ASP A 108 10.03 -32.26 0.73
C ASP A 108 10.23 -33.58 -0.08
N SER A 109 11.22 -33.64 -0.98
CA SER A 109 11.60 -34.85 -1.75
C SER A 109 12.88 -35.52 -1.26
#